data_AF-A0A8T3QW45-F1
#
_entry.id   AF-A0A8T3QW45-F1
#
_cell.length_a   1.000
_cell.length_b   1.000
_cell.length_c   1.000
_cell.angle_alpha   90.00
_cell.angle_beta   90.00
_cell.angle_gamma   90.00
#
_symmetry.space_group_name_H-M   'P 1'
#
loop_
_entity.id
_entity.type
_entity.pdbx_description
1 polymer ?
#
loop_
_entity_poly.entity_id
_entity_poly.type
_entity_poly.pdbx_seq_one_letter_code
_entity_poly.pdbx_strand_id
1 'polypeptide(L)' 'MTWKPMARAIETERLTLRTRDERDAVWYRELVGERGEDIPTIEESRARLARFRDSTEDTGIGAL' A
#
# COMPACT_ATOMS: atom_id res chain seq x y z
N MET A 1 21.38 1.07 24.01
CA MET A 1 20.78 0.49 22.78
C MET A 1 20.30 1.62 21.91
N THR A 2 20.74 1.69 20.66
CA THR A 2 20.26 2.69 19.70
C THR A 2 19.03 2.12 19.01
N TRP A 3 17.92 2.87 19.00
CA TRP A 3 16.71 2.49 18.26
C TRP A 3 17.02 2.45 16.75
N LYS A 4 16.51 1.43 16.06
CA LYS A 4 16.63 1.29 14.60
C LYS A 4 15.24 1.11 14.00
N PRO A 5 14.85 1.90 12.98
CA PRO A 5 13.56 1.74 12.33
C PRO A 5 13.45 0.37 11.66
N MET A 6 12.26 -0.23 11.70
CA MET A 6 11.96 -1.46 10.97
C MET A 6 12.00 -1.20 9.45
N ALA A 7 12.49 -2.18 8.69
CA ALA A 7 12.41 -2.16 7.24
C ALA A 7 10.94 -2.20 6.79
N ARG A 8 10.59 -1.45 5.75
CA ARG A 8 9.22 -1.35 5.21
C ARG A 8 8.90 -2.37 4.11
N ALA A 9 9.85 -3.26 3.87
CA ALA A 9 9.69 -4.36 2.94
C ALA A 9 10.38 -5.60 3.50
N ILE A 10 9.81 -6.76 3.17
CA ILE A 10 10.36 -8.08 3.48
C ILE A 10 10.43 -8.82 2.15
N GLU A 11 11.61 -9.32 1.83
CA GLU A 11 11.83 -10.16 0.67
C GLU A 11 12.17 -11.57 1.12
N THR A 12 11.57 -12.54 0.46
CA THR A 12 11.80 -13.97 0.64
C THR A 12 12.13 -14.55 -0.73
N GLU A 13 12.55 -15.82 -0.78
CA GLU A 13 12.82 -16.51 -2.05
C GLU A 13 11.61 -16.52 -3.02
N ARG A 14 10.39 -16.34 -2.50
CA ARG A 14 9.15 -16.50 -3.29
C ARG A 14 8.30 -15.23 -3.37
N LEU A 15 8.48 -14.30 -2.45
CA LEU A 15 7.57 -13.17 -2.25
C LEU A 15 8.31 -11.93 -1.79
N THR A 16 7.88 -10.79 -2.32
CA THR A 16 8.22 -9.46 -1.83
C THR A 16 6.98 -8.84 -1.22
N LEU A 17 7.01 -8.60 0.09
CA LEU A 17 6.02 -7.78 0.77
C LEU A 17 6.58 -6.37 0.88
N ARG A 18 5.89 -5.39 0.29
CA ARG A 18 6.24 -3.97 0.38
C ARG A 18 5.00 -3.14 0.66
N THR A 19 5.21 -1.90 1.12
CA THR A 19 4.14 -0.90 1.15
C THR A 19 3.61 -0.71 -0.28
N ARG A 20 2.28 -0.63 -0.41
CA ARG A 20 1.64 -0.37 -1.71
C ARG A 20 1.93 1.05 -2.16
N ASP A 21 1.97 1.23 -3.46
CA ASP A 21 2.14 2.53 -4.10
C ASP A 21 1.29 2.60 -5.37
N GLU A 22 1.40 3.70 -6.10
CA GLU A 22 0.58 4.01 -7.27
C GLU A 22 0.68 2.95 -8.38
N ARG A 23 1.72 2.12 -8.39
CA ARG A 23 1.88 1.00 -9.34
C ARG A 23 0.88 -0.12 -9.09
N ASP A 24 0.39 -0.24 -7.87
CA ASP A 24 -0.56 -1.27 -7.44
C ASP A 24 -2.03 -0.89 -7.72
N ALA A 25 -2.28 0.27 -8.36
CA ALA A 25 -3.63 0.83 -8.53
C ALA A 25 -4.63 -0.09 -9.25
N VAL A 26 -4.17 -0.87 -10.23
CA VAL A 26 -5.02 -1.84 -10.96
C VAL A 26 -5.51 -2.94 -10.02
N TRP A 27 -4.62 -3.49 -9.21
CA TRP A 27 -4.97 -4.55 -8.28
C TRP A 27 -5.74 -4.01 -7.06
N TYR A 28 -5.42 -2.80 -6.60
CA TYR A 28 -6.13 -2.15 -5.51
C TYR A 28 -7.61 -1.92 -5.81
N ARG A 29 -7.97 -1.46 -7.01
CA ARG A 29 -9.38 -1.24 -7.36
C ARG A 29 -10.17 -2.56 -7.42
N GLU A 30 -9.54 -3.65 -7.87
CA GLU A 30 -10.16 -4.99 -7.86
C GLU A 30 -10.43 -5.42 -6.42
N LEU A 31 -9.44 -5.27 -5.53
CA LEU A 31 -9.60 -5.57 -4.10
C LEU A 31 -10.73 -4.76 -3.46
N VAL A 32 -10.88 -3.48 -3.78
CA VAL A 32 -11.98 -2.64 -3.28
C VAL A 32 -13.33 -3.16 -3.77
N GLY A 33 -13.43 -3.53 -5.05
CA GLY A 33 -14.64 -4.16 -5.59
C GLY A 33 -14.99 -5.49 -4.93
N GLU A 34 -14.00 -6.35 -4.68
CA GLU A 34 -14.18 -7.63 -3.98
C GLU A 34 -14.69 -7.45 -2.54
N ARG A 35 -14.39 -6.31 -1.91
CA ARG A 35 -14.90 -5.95 -0.57
C ARG A 35 -16.35 -5.47 -0.59
N GLY A 36 -16.99 -5.38 -1.76
CA GLY A 36 -18.35 -4.91 -1.93
C GLY A 36 -18.48 -3.39 -1.94
N GLU A 37 -17.37 -2.66 -2.07
CA GLU A 37 -17.36 -1.21 -2.27
C GLU A 37 -17.43 -0.87 -3.77
N ASP A 38 -17.83 0.36 -4.09
CA ASP A 38 -17.79 0.86 -5.46
C ASP A 38 -16.34 0.85 -5.99
N ILE A 39 -16.15 0.27 -7.17
CA ILE A 39 -14.83 0.15 -7.79
C ILE A 39 -14.31 1.54 -8.17
N PRO A 40 -13.26 2.06 -7.51
CA PRO A 40 -12.71 3.37 -7.84
C PRO A 40 -12.11 3.37 -9.24
N THR A 41 -12.02 4.53 -9.86
CA THR A 41 -11.22 4.70 -11.09
C THR A 41 -9.74 4.47 -10.81
N ILE A 42 -8.96 4.26 -11.88
CA ILE A 42 -7.50 4.11 -11.76
C ILE A 42 -6.86 5.36 -11.14
N GLU A 43 -7.31 6.56 -11.53
CA GLU A 43 -6.77 7.82 -11.00
C GLU A 43 -7.11 8.03 -9.53
N GLU A 44 -8.34 7.74 -9.11
CA GLU A 44 -8.72 7.77 -7.69
C GLU A 44 -7.90 6.76 -6.88
N SER A 45 -7.66 5.58 -7.44
CA SER A 45 -6.84 4.54 -6.82
C SER A 45 -5.39 5.00 -6.62
N ARG A 46 -4.77 5.59 -7.65
CA ARG A 46 -3.43 6.17 -7.56
C ARG A 46 -3.36 7.26 -6.50
N ALA A 47 -4.33 8.16 -6.48
CA ALA A 47 -4.40 9.25 -5.51
C ALA A 47 -4.56 8.74 -4.06
N ARG A 48 -5.38 7.71 -3.84
CA ARG A 48 -5.51 7.06 -2.52
C ARG A 48 -4.21 6.38 -2.09
N LEU A 49 -3.59 5.62 -2.98
CA LEU A 49 -2.35 4.90 -2.69
C LEU A 49 -1.18 5.84 -2.38
N ALA A 50 -1.06 6.96 -3.10
CA ALA A 50 -0.06 8.00 -2.79
C ALA A 50 -0.24 8.53 -1.36
N ARG A 51 -1.48 8.88 -0.97
CA ARG A 51 -1.78 9.34 0.39
C ARG A 51 -1.48 8.29 1.45
N PHE A 52 -1.78 7.02 1.17
CA PHE A 52 -1.48 5.92 2.09
C PHE A 52 0.03 5.74 2.27
N ARG A 53 0.81 5.80 1.18
CA ARG A 53 2.27 5.75 1.24
C ARG A 53 2.82 6.87 2.11
N ASP A 54 2.37 8.11 1.88
CA ASP A 54 2.81 9.27 2.66
C ASP A 54 2.45 9.11 4.15
N SER A 55 1.24 8.64 4.48
CA SER A 55 0.86 8.35 5.88
C SER A 55 1.65 7.21 6.53
N THR A 56 2.17 6.28 5.71
CA THR A 56 3.05 5.20 6.17
C THR A 56 4.41 5.75 6.58
N GLU A 57 4.82 6.91 6.05
CA GLU A 57 6.06 7.56 6.45
C GLU A 57 6.06 7.92 7.94
N ASP A 58 4.93 8.40 8.42
CA ASP A 58 4.76 8.86 9.80
C ASP A 58 4.41 7.71 10.75
N THR A 59 3.56 6.79 10.31
CA THR A 59 2.99 5.74 11.19
C THR A 59 3.73 4.42 11.13
N GLY A 60 4.49 4.17 10.05
CA GLY A 60 5.10 2.87 9.77
C GLY A 60 4.10 1.77 9.35
N ILE A 61 2.80 2.08 9.24
CA ILE A 61 1.74 1.12 8.90
C ILE A 61 1.03 1.58 7.63
N GLY A 62 0.97 0.69 6.63
CA GLY A 62 0.22 0.93 5.40
C GLY A 62 -1.29 0.93 5.65
N ALA A 63 -1.96 2.03 5.30
CA ALA A 63 -3.42 2.09 5.30
C ALA A 63 -4.01 1.19 4.19
N LEU A 64 -5.12 0.50 4.51
CA LEU A 64 -5.80 -0.48 3.66
C LEU A 64 -7.10 0.05 3.05
#